data_AF-A0A378XYD9-F1
#
_entry.id   AF-A0A378XYD9-F1
#
_cell.length_a   1.000
_cell.length_b   1.000
_cell.length_c   1.000
_cell.angle_alpha   90.00
_cell.angle_beta   90.00
_cell.angle_gamma   90.00
#
_symmetry.space_group_name_H-M   'P 1'
#
loop_
_entity.id
_entity.type
_entity.pdbx_description
1 polymer ?
#
loop_
_entity_poly.entity_id
_entity_poly.type
_entity_poly.pdbx_seq_one_letter_code
_entity_poly.pdbx_strand_id
1 'polypeptide(L)' 'MNHTYKVLKSDIELFAAALSQARVYVVQSLREDMVSIVDYGGTIEKFSPDSVKIAGAYYIRNQFEFRVDVKKDSAGMYEL' A
#
# COMPACT_ATOMS: atom_id res chain seq x y z
N MET A 1 16.28 -9.61 -2.90
CA MET A 1 15.88 -9.17 -1.54
C MET A 1 14.41 -9.49 -1.39
N ASN A 2 14.05 -10.32 -0.41
CA ASN A 2 12.67 -10.77 -0.22
C ASN A 2 11.90 -9.67 0.51
N HIS A 3 11.34 -8.70 -0.23
CA HIS A 3 10.51 -7.67 0.38
C HIS A 3 9.28 -8.35 0.99
N THR A 4 9.06 -8.11 2.28
CA THR A 4 7.85 -8.58 2.99
C THR A 4 6.60 -7.82 2.57
N TYR A 5 6.70 -6.96 1.55
CA TYR A 5 5.65 -6.06 1.11
C TYR A 5 5.69 -5.76 -0.38
N LYS A 6 4.54 -5.38 -0.92
CA LYS A 6 4.32 -4.90 -2.29
C LYS A 6 3.89 -3.45 -2.26
N VAL A 7 4.52 -2.61 -3.08
CA VAL A 7 4.12 -1.21 -3.28
C VAL A 7 3.02 -1.16 -4.34
N LEU A 8 1.87 -0.55 -4.04
CA LEU A 8 0.77 -0.38 -4.97
C LEU A 8 0.98 0.91 -5.77
N LYS A 9 1.23 0.80 -7.08
CA LYS A 9 1.51 1.96 -7.95
C LYS A 9 0.38 2.26 -8.91
N SER A 10 -0.27 1.22 -9.39
CA SER A 10 -1.31 1.30 -10.42
C SER A 10 -2.72 1.27 -9.86
N ASP A 11 -3.67 1.77 -10.65
CA ASP A 11 -5.09 1.79 -10.29
C ASP A 11 -5.64 0.37 -10.12
N ILE A 12 -5.14 -0.60 -10.90
CA ILE A 12 -5.54 -2.00 -10.78
C ILE A 12 -5.04 -2.63 -9.47
N GLU A 13 -3.85 -2.25 -8.99
CA GLU A 13 -3.32 -2.71 -7.70
C GLU A 13 -4.09 -2.09 -6.53
N LEU A 14 -4.42 -0.80 -6.61
CA LEU A 14 -5.27 -0.12 -5.62
C LEU A 14 -6.68 -0.72 -5.60
N PHE A 15 -7.24 -1.03 -6.78
CA PHE A 15 -8.53 -1.68 -6.91
C PHE A 15 -8.51 -3.10 -6.33
N ALA A 16 -7.49 -3.90 -6.63
CA ALA A 16 -7.33 -5.25 -6.08
C ALA A 16 -7.20 -5.22 -4.55
N ALA A 17 -6.42 -4.30 -3.99
CA ALA A 17 -6.28 -4.14 -2.54
C ALA A 17 -7.60 -3.68 -1.87
N ALA A 18 -8.36 -2.80 -2.53
CA ALA A 18 -9.69 -2.42 -2.07
C ALA A 18 -10.65 -3.62 -2.11
N LEU A 19 -10.66 -4.38 -3.20
CA LEU A 19 -11.54 -5.53 -3.37
C LEU A 19 -11.25 -6.65 -2.37
N SER A 20 -9.97 -6.94 -2.11
CA SER A 20 -9.54 -7.95 -1.14
C SER A 20 -9.63 -7.49 0.31
N GLN A 21 -10.02 -6.23 0.55
CA GLN A 21 -10.00 -5.61 1.87
C GLN A 21 -8.62 -5.72 2.54
N ALA A 22 -7.55 -5.64 1.74
CA ALA A 22 -6.18 -5.70 2.23
C ALA A 22 -5.89 -4.48 3.12
N ARG A 23 -5.10 -4.69 4.17
CA ARG A 23 -4.59 -3.60 4.99
C ARG A 23 -3.46 -2.89 4.25
N VAL A 24 -3.67 -1.62 3.95
CA VAL A 24 -2.69 -0.75 3.29
C VAL A 24 -2.10 0.20 4.32
N TYR A 25 -0.78 0.24 4.40
CA TYR A 25 -0.04 1.23 5.19
C TYR A 25 0.58 2.29 4.27
N VAL A 26 0.74 3.49 4.84
CA VAL A 26 1.19 4.69 4.14
C VAL A 26 2.58 5.05 4.63
N VAL A 27 3.50 5.19 3.68
CA VAL A 27 4.91 5.47 3.93
C VAL A 27 5.30 6.74 3.20
N GLN A 28 6.10 7.58 3.85
CA GLN A 28 6.75 8.71 3.20
C GLN A 28 8.25 8.43 3.07
N SER A 29 8.73 8.54 1.83
CA SER A 29 10.16 8.44 1.53
C SER A 29 10.83 9.76 1.91
N LEU A 30 11.73 9.72 2.90
CA LEU A 30 12.46 10.87 3.41
C LEU A 30 13.77 11.10 2.63
N ARG A 31 14.49 10.00 2.29
CA ARG A 31 15.71 9.94 1.48
C ARG A 31 15.78 8.59 0.75
N GLU A 32 16.76 8.40 -0.15
CA GLU A 32 16.92 7.18 -0.98
C GLU A 32 16.88 5.86 -0.18
N ASP A 33 17.22 5.90 1.11
CA ASP A 33 17.31 4.75 2.01
C ASP A 33 16.50 4.90 3.32
N MET A 34 15.82 6.05 3.54
CA MET A 34 15.04 6.31 4.74
C MET A 34 13.56 6.43 4.44
N VAL A 35 12.79 5.53 5.05
CA VAL A 35 11.33 5.50 4.98
C VAL A 35 10.75 5.69 6.39
N SER A 36 9.74 6.53 6.50
CA SER A 36 8.95 6.65 7.73
C SER A 36 7.54 6.16 7.48
N ILE A 37 7.05 5.26 8.33
CA ILE A 37 5.65 4.87 8.35
C ILE A 37 4.88 6.06 8.90
N VAL A 38 4.07 6.68 8.04
CA VAL A 38 3.22 7.82 8.39
C VAL A 38 1.91 7.33 9.00
N ASP A 39 1.40 6.21 8.48
CA ASP A 39 0.15 5.63 8.95
C ASP A 39 0.16 4.10 8.73
N TYR A 40 -0.29 3.34 9.74
CA TYR A 40 -0.56 1.89 9.59
C TYR A 40 -1.86 1.62 8.83
N GLY A 41 -2.62 2.68 8.53
CA GLY A 41 -3.72 2.75 7.60
C GLY A 41 -4.83 1.74 7.87
N GLY A 42 -5.37 1.20 6.79
CA GLY A 42 -6.61 0.42 6.76
C GLY A 42 -6.95 -0.03 5.35
N THR A 43 -8.22 -0.28 5.07
CA THR A 43 -8.67 -0.60 3.71
C THR A 43 -8.82 0.66 2.87
N ILE A 44 -8.65 0.53 1.55
CA ILE A 44 -8.89 1.63 0.62
C ILE A 44 -10.39 1.87 0.51
N GLU A 45 -10.82 3.10 0.79
CA GLU A 45 -12.22 3.52 0.65
C GLU A 45 -12.50 4.09 -0.74
N LYS A 46 -11.55 4.85 -1.29
CA LYS A 46 -11.61 5.51 -2.61
C LYS A 46 -10.20 5.72 -3.16
N PHE A 47 -10.06 5.76 -4.49
CA PHE A 47 -8.84 6.22 -5.14
C PHE A 47 -9.14 7.01 -6.41
N SER A 48 -8.20 7.86 -6.80
CA SER A 48 -8.15 8.62 -8.04
C SER A 48 -6.72 8.63 -8.59
N PRO A 49 -6.47 9.20 -9.78
CA PRO A 49 -5.11 9.39 -10.28
C PRO A 49 -4.18 10.15 -9.31
N ASP A 50 -4.74 11.03 -8.48
CA ASP A 50 -3.96 11.92 -7.62
C ASP A 50 -3.93 11.50 -6.15
N SER A 51 -4.96 10.80 -5.65
CA SER A 51 -5.12 10.54 -4.22
C SER A 51 -5.73 9.19 -3.89
N VAL A 52 -5.45 8.70 -2.68
CA VAL A 52 -6.06 7.50 -2.10
C VAL A 52 -6.67 7.88 -0.75
N LYS A 53 -7.89 7.42 -0.49
CA LYS A 53 -8.57 7.58 0.79
C LYS A 53 -8.50 6.29 1.59
N ILE A 54 -7.93 6.36 2.79
CA ILE A 54 -7.76 5.24 3.72
C ILE A 54 -8.17 5.72 5.11
N ALA A 55 -9.05 4.98 5.78
CA ALA A 55 -9.51 5.28 7.15
C ALA A 55 -9.95 6.75 7.36
N GLY A 56 -10.71 7.31 6.41
CA GLY A 56 -11.18 8.69 6.45
C GLY A 56 -10.19 9.75 5.95
N ALA A 57 -8.89 9.46 5.87
CA ALA A 57 -7.84 10.41 5.46
C ALA A 57 -7.47 10.28 3.98
N TYR A 58 -7.04 11.39 3.37
CA TYR A 58 -6.59 11.45 1.97
C TYR A 58 -5.07 11.60 1.88
N TYR A 59 -4.45 10.79 1.02
CA TYR A 59 -3.00 10.79 0.78
C TYR A 59 -2.71 11.00 -0.70
N ILE A 60 -1.72 11.84 -1.02
CA ILE A 60 -1.34 12.18 -2.39
C ILE A 60 -0.40 11.11 -2.97
N ARG A 61 -0.72 10.58 -4.15
CA ARG A 61 -0.01 9.44 -4.76
C ARG A 61 1.44 9.73 -5.17
N ASN A 62 1.81 10.99 -5.40
CA ASN A 62 3.18 11.37 -5.72
C ASN A 62 4.05 11.69 -4.48
N GLN A 63 3.45 11.74 -3.29
CA GLN A 63 4.14 12.08 -2.03
C GLN A 63 4.27 10.87 -1.10
N PHE A 64 3.37 9.90 -1.23
CA PHE A 64 3.31 8.74 -0.35
C PHE A 64 3.37 7.44 -1.15
N GLU A 65 3.96 6.43 -0.54
CA GLU A 65 3.91 5.05 -0.98
C GLU A 65 2.82 4.29 -0.22
N PHE A 66 2.07 3.49 -0.95
CA PHE A 66 1.05 2.59 -0.41
C PHE A 66 1.57 1.18 -0.46
N ARG A 67 1.55 0.48 0.66
CA ARG A 67 2.16 -0.85 0.77
C ARG A 67 1.19 -1.83 1.42
N VAL A 68 1.27 -3.07 0.97
CA VAL A 68 0.58 -4.23 1.56
C VAL A 68 1.61 -5.29 1.89
N ASP A 69 1.40 -6.02 2.98
CA ASP A 69 2.27 -7.14 3.32
C ASP A 69 2.04 -8.31 2.36
N VAL A 70 3.12 -8.87 1.84
CA VAL A 70 3.08 -10.11 1.06
C VAL A 70 3.14 -11.24 2.07
N LYS A 71 1.98 -11.80 2.40
CA LYS A 71 1.95 -13.02 3.23
C LYS A 71 2.58 -14.14 2.42
N LYS A 72 3.59 -14.78 3.01
CA LYS A 72 4.09 -16.06 2.53
C LYS A 72 3.05 -17.10 2.95
N ASP A 73 2.41 -17.76 2.00
CA ASP A 73 1.56 -18.89 2.35
C ASP A 73 2.42 -20.02 2.98
N SER A 74 1.78 -20.96 3.67
CA SER A 74 2.46 -22.12 4.28
C SER A 74 3.12 -23.05 3.23
N ALA A 75 2.91 -22.81 1.93
CA ALA A 75 3.48 -23.54 0.80
C ALA A 75 4.66 -22.81 0.13
N GLY A 76 4.98 -21.58 0.56
CA GLY A 76 6.09 -20.77 0.03
C GLY A 76 5.78 -19.95 -1.22
N MET A 77 4.52 -19.79 -1.62
CA MET A 77 4.08 -19.00 -2.77
C MET A 77 3.55 -17.63 -2.33
N TYR A 78 3.72 -16.63 -3.20
CA TYR A 78 3.24 -15.26 -2.98
C TYR A 78 1.86 -15.11 -3.64
N GLU A 79 0.82 -14.80 -2.86
CA GLU A 79 -0.50 -14.45 -3.42
C GLU A 79 -0.45 -13.04 -4.04
N LEU A 80 -1.05 -12.89 -5.24
CA LEU A 80 -0.94 -11.71 -6.12
C LEU A 80 -1.87 -10.55 -5.76
#